data_AF-A0A2N2TZD7-F1
#
_entry.id   AF-A0A2N2TZD7-F1
#
_cell.length_a   1.000
_cell.length_b   1.000
_cell.length_c   1.000
_cell.angle_alpha   90.00
_cell.angle_beta   90.00
_cell.angle_gamma   90.00
#
_symmetry.space_group_name_H-M   'P 1'
#
loop_
_entity.id
_entity.type
_entity.pdbx_description
1 polymer ?
#
loop_
_entity_poly.entity_id
_entity_poly.type
_entity_poly.pdbx_seq_one_letter_code
_entity_poly.pdbx_strand_id
1 'polypeptide(L)'
;MLKLDYSHKQKRRASTRLSLALSELEASETLVERELFREALVHMYFCCFYASQALLAKFLTSNPSHKNVEVQLHKTYGKSKVFPHRYVELHKLLHQLRNQFHYNVTHSPQPKLIQQKLRVLKAYVAYAFRCVPKIETAEILAAILADNPTKIKDFSYDIYCPKTYAHHTRLTLWQPPFYLNIFSVINIQTQARRMLQNLYVVRPNDYVVGVNSRLDQYGETHLIMLDIDSLDASVESHLSTIGGVLLKSGRGFHFIGNKVIEGQKQWERTMRQLRRSKVLKPYLDHDHIEVSLLRGYATLRVTTSKVKPQVPVFFKEL
;
A
#
# COMPACT_ATOMS: atom_id res chain seq x y z
N MET A 1 2.97 -16.63 16.99
CA MET A 1 2.60 -15.99 15.71
C MET A 1 3.51 -16.56 14.62
N LEU A 2 2.96 -16.88 13.43
CA LEU A 2 3.77 -17.37 12.32
C LEU A 2 4.81 -16.32 11.91
N LYS A 3 6.09 -16.70 11.90
CA LYS A 3 7.20 -15.89 11.39
C LYS A 3 7.56 -16.41 10.00
N LEU A 4 7.48 -15.54 9.00
CA LEU A 4 7.83 -15.85 7.62
C LEU A 4 9.18 -15.20 7.31
N ASP A 5 10.08 -15.99 6.74
CA ASP A 5 11.39 -15.52 6.29
C ASP A 5 11.45 -15.60 4.77
N TYR A 6 11.40 -14.42 4.14
CA TYR A 6 11.29 -14.23 2.70
C TYR A 6 12.50 -13.46 2.17
N SER A 7 13.05 -13.93 1.06
CA SER A 7 14.02 -13.14 0.29
C SER A 7 13.39 -11.84 -0.21
N HIS A 8 14.20 -10.85 -0.57
CA HIS A 8 13.69 -9.56 -1.07
C HIS A 8 12.72 -9.71 -2.26
N LYS A 9 13.04 -10.60 -3.22
CA LYS A 9 12.14 -10.92 -4.35
C LYS A 9 10.81 -11.53 -3.88
N GLN A 10 10.84 -12.38 -2.86
CA GLN A 10 9.63 -12.98 -2.28
C GLN A 10 8.81 -11.95 -1.50
N LYS A 11 9.45 -11.04 -0.75
CA LYS A 11 8.78 -9.92 -0.07
C LYS A 11 8.03 -9.01 -1.03
N ARG A 12 8.66 -8.63 -2.16
CA ARG A 12 8.02 -7.82 -3.20
C ARG A 12 6.75 -8.49 -3.72
N ARG A 13 6.87 -9.76 -4.16
CA ARG A 13 5.72 -10.55 -4.62
C ARG A 13 4.64 -10.68 -3.55
N ALA A 14 5.02 -10.99 -2.32
CA ALA A 14 4.08 -11.13 -1.22
C ALA A 14 3.35 -9.81 -0.91
N SER A 15 4.06 -8.68 -0.94
CA SER A 15 3.52 -7.34 -0.73
C SER A 15 2.53 -6.97 -1.83
N THR A 16 2.86 -7.23 -3.10
CA THR A 16 1.93 -7.03 -4.22
C THR A 16 0.64 -7.82 -4.04
N ARG A 17 0.74 -9.11 -3.69
CA ARG A 17 -0.44 -9.96 -3.46
C ARG A 17 -1.23 -9.51 -2.23
N LEU A 18 -0.57 -9.11 -1.15
CA LEU A 18 -1.24 -8.57 0.03
C LEU A 18 -1.98 -7.27 -0.28
N SER A 19 -1.39 -6.39 -1.10
CA SER A 19 -2.01 -5.16 -1.59
C SER A 19 -3.29 -5.44 -2.41
N LEU A 20 -3.23 -6.43 -3.31
CA LEU A 20 -4.42 -6.88 -4.04
C LEU A 20 -5.48 -7.43 -3.09
N ALA A 21 -5.08 -8.28 -2.13
CA ALA A 21 -6.00 -8.83 -1.13
C ALA A 21 -6.74 -7.75 -0.32
N LEU A 22 -6.05 -6.66 0.04
CA LEU A 22 -6.65 -5.52 0.74
C LEU A 22 -7.68 -4.78 -0.14
N SER A 23 -7.38 -4.62 -1.43
CA SER A 23 -8.30 -3.99 -2.39
C SER A 23 -9.57 -4.84 -2.59
N GLU A 24 -9.40 -6.15 -2.74
CA GLU A 24 -10.50 -7.11 -2.84
C GLU A 24 -11.33 -7.18 -1.55
N LEU A 25 -10.70 -7.00 -0.38
CA LEU A 25 -11.42 -6.95 0.89
C LEU A 25 -12.35 -5.73 0.95
N GLU A 26 -11.85 -4.54 0.58
CA GLU A 26 -12.64 -3.31 0.57
C GLU A 26 -13.82 -3.39 -0.41
N ALA A 27 -13.58 -3.97 -1.60
CA ALA A 27 -14.64 -4.25 -2.58
C ALA A 27 -15.69 -5.22 -2.00
N SER A 28 -15.24 -6.30 -1.35
CA SER A 28 -16.13 -7.28 -0.71
C SER A 28 -17.00 -6.63 0.38
N GLU A 29 -16.42 -5.79 1.22
CA GLU A 29 -17.14 -5.06 2.27
C GLU A 29 -18.23 -4.17 1.67
N THR A 30 -17.86 -3.35 0.68
CA THR A 30 -18.79 -2.44 0.00
C THR A 30 -19.95 -3.19 -0.67
N LEU A 31 -19.67 -4.32 -1.31
CA LEU A 31 -20.69 -5.12 -1.99
C LEU A 31 -21.63 -5.83 -1.02
N VAL A 32 -21.12 -6.34 0.11
CA VAL A 32 -21.96 -6.92 1.17
C VAL A 32 -22.85 -5.86 1.81
N GLU A 33 -22.34 -4.65 2.03
CA GLU A 33 -23.13 -3.52 2.55
C GLU A 33 -24.26 -3.11 1.61
N ARG A 34 -24.04 -3.24 0.29
CA ARG A 34 -25.04 -2.99 -0.76
C ARG A 34 -25.91 -4.20 -1.09
N GLU A 35 -25.79 -5.28 -0.33
CA GLU A 35 -26.55 -6.53 -0.53
C GLU A 35 -26.30 -7.21 -1.90
N LEU A 36 -25.19 -6.87 -2.57
CA LEU A 36 -24.73 -7.48 -3.82
C LEU A 36 -23.90 -8.73 -3.52
N PHE A 37 -24.55 -9.74 -2.95
CA PHE A 37 -23.86 -10.91 -2.37
C PHE A 37 -23.17 -11.81 -3.39
N ARG A 38 -23.65 -11.83 -4.64
CA ARG A 38 -23.06 -12.65 -5.71
C ARG A 38 -21.70 -12.10 -6.12
N GLU A 39 -21.64 -10.80 -6.36
CA GLU A 39 -20.42 -10.05 -6.69
C GLU A 39 -19.47 -10.08 -5.49
N ALA A 40 -20.00 -9.85 -4.29
CA ALA A 40 -19.22 -9.91 -3.06
C ALA A 40 -18.48 -11.25 -2.90
N LEU A 41 -19.14 -12.38 -3.20
CA LEU A 41 -18.52 -13.70 -3.10
C LEU A 41 -17.29 -13.84 -4.01
N VAL A 42 -17.33 -13.28 -5.23
CA VAL A 42 -16.21 -13.32 -6.18
C VAL A 42 -15.02 -12.54 -5.60
N HIS A 43 -15.25 -11.33 -5.12
CA HIS A 43 -14.20 -10.51 -4.48
C HIS A 43 -13.68 -11.14 -3.18
N MET A 44 -14.55 -11.77 -2.38
CA MET A 44 -14.15 -12.48 -1.17
C MET A 44 -13.22 -13.64 -1.50
N TYR A 45 -13.50 -14.38 -2.58
CA TYR A 45 -12.64 -15.44 -3.06
C TYR A 45 -11.27 -14.90 -3.50
N PHE A 46 -11.22 -13.86 -4.35
CA PHE A 46 -9.95 -13.29 -4.79
C PHE A 46 -9.14 -12.68 -3.65
N CYS A 47 -9.81 -12.03 -2.69
CA CYS A 47 -9.19 -11.58 -1.45
C CYS A 47 -8.50 -12.73 -0.71
N CYS A 48 -9.22 -13.85 -0.51
CA CYS A 48 -8.70 -15.03 0.15
C CYS A 48 -7.53 -15.65 -0.63
N PHE A 49 -7.68 -15.75 -1.96
CA PHE A 49 -6.69 -16.29 -2.88
C PHE A 49 -5.39 -15.48 -2.83
N TYR A 50 -5.45 -14.15 -2.91
CA TYR A 50 -4.29 -13.29 -2.84
C TYR A 50 -3.64 -13.27 -1.44
N ALA A 51 -4.44 -13.32 -0.36
CA ALA A 51 -3.92 -13.45 0.99
C ALA A 51 -3.14 -14.77 1.18
N SER A 52 -3.68 -15.88 0.65
CA SER A 52 -2.99 -17.17 0.64
C SER A 52 -1.72 -17.14 -0.21
N GLN A 53 -1.75 -16.50 -1.38
CA GLN A 53 -0.53 -16.33 -2.20
C GLN A 53 0.56 -15.53 -1.47
N ALA A 54 0.18 -14.47 -0.75
CA ALA A 54 1.12 -13.67 0.02
C ALA A 54 1.80 -14.48 1.12
N LEU A 55 1.05 -15.34 1.83
CA LEU A 55 1.56 -16.23 2.88
C LEU A 55 2.36 -17.44 2.36
N LEU A 56 2.14 -17.82 1.10
CA LEU A 56 2.82 -18.94 0.45
C LEU A 56 3.87 -18.48 -0.57
N ALA A 57 4.28 -17.21 -0.52
CA ALA A 57 5.19 -16.62 -1.49
C ALA A 57 6.59 -17.27 -1.52
N LYS A 58 6.93 -18.20 -0.62
CA LYS A 58 8.13 -19.03 -0.73
C LYS A 58 7.92 -20.31 -1.56
N PHE A 59 6.69 -20.83 -1.59
CA PHE A 59 6.34 -22.14 -2.13
C PHE A 59 5.67 -22.09 -3.50
N LEU A 60 5.16 -20.92 -3.89
CA LEU A 60 4.43 -20.73 -5.14
C LEU A 60 5.33 -20.23 -6.28
N THR A 61 4.98 -20.61 -7.50
CA THR A 61 5.48 -20.00 -8.74
C THR A 61 4.89 -18.59 -8.93
N SER A 62 5.36 -17.83 -9.93
CA SER A 62 4.90 -16.45 -10.17
C SER A 62 3.40 -16.36 -10.45
N ASN A 63 2.87 -17.31 -11.22
CA ASN A 63 1.47 -17.38 -11.64
C ASN A 63 0.87 -18.75 -11.26
N PRO A 64 0.56 -18.97 -9.96
CA PRO A 64 0.02 -20.25 -9.53
C PRO A 64 -1.46 -20.37 -9.92
N SER A 65 -1.90 -21.57 -10.30
CA SER A 65 -3.32 -21.85 -10.53
C SER A 65 -4.10 -21.87 -9.21
N HIS A 66 -5.42 -21.70 -9.28
CA HIS A 66 -6.32 -21.79 -8.13
C HIS A 66 -6.12 -23.09 -7.33
N LYS A 67 -6.08 -24.23 -8.03
CA LYS A 67 -5.82 -25.55 -7.43
C LYS A 67 -4.44 -25.64 -6.79
N ASN A 68 -3.41 -25.05 -7.40
CA ASN A 68 -2.06 -25.07 -6.85
C ASN A 68 -1.99 -24.32 -5.50
N VAL A 69 -2.60 -23.14 -5.40
CA VAL A 69 -2.63 -22.38 -4.14
C VAL A 69 -3.38 -23.14 -3.05
N GLU A 70 -4.55 -23.72 -3.36
CA GLU A 70 -5.32 -24.52 -2.40
C GLU A 70 -4.53 -25.73 -1.87
N VAL A 71 -3.93 -26.50 -2.79
CA VAL A 71 -3.11 -27.68 -2.43
C VAL A 71 -1.92 -27.27 -1.57
N GLN A 72 -1.21 -26.20 -1.93
CA GLN A 72 -0.07 -25.73 -1.13
C GLN A 72 -0.51 -25.17 0.22
N LEU A 73 -1.66 -24.49 0.31
CA LEU A 73 -2.20 -24.01 1.57
C LEU A 73 -2.51 -25.17 2.52
N HIS A 74 -3.18 -26.21 2.03
CA HIS A 74 -3.43 -27.42 2.81
C HIS A 74 -2.15 -28.14 3.20
N LYS A 75 -1.19 -28.30 2.26
CA LYS A 75 0.08 -28.98 2.51
C LYS A 75 0.92 -28.24 3.57
N THR A 76 1.03 -26.93 3.48
CA THR A 76 1.89 -26.11 4.36
C THR A 76 1.22 -25.84 5.70
N TYR A 77 -0.09 -25.58 5.73
CA TYR A 77 -0.78 -25.09 6.93
C TYR A 77 -1.95 -25.93 7.42
N GLY A 78 -2.41 -26.95 6.68
CA GLY A 78 -3.59 -27.75 7.04
C GLY A 78 -3.48 -28.47 8.39
N LYS A 79 -2.26 -28.81 8.83
CA LYS A 79 -2.00 -29.42 10.16
C LYS A 79 -1.21 -28.51 11.10
N SER A 80 -1.06 -27.23 10.75
CA SER A 80 -0.23 -26.30 11.52
C SER A 80 -0.90 -25.91 12.83
N LYS A 81 -0.16 -25.99 13.94
CA LYS A 81 -0.64 -25.51 15.26
C LYS A 81 -0.64 -23.98 15.37
N VAL A 82 0.12 -23.28 14.52
CA VAL A 82 0.29 -21.83 14.58
C VAL A 82 -0.55 -21.08 13.54
N PHE A 83 -1.07 -21.78 12.54
CA PHE A 83 -1.94 -21.22 11.51
C PHE A 83 -3.39 -21.67 11.75
N PRO A 84 -4.36 -20.76 11.91
CA PRO A 84 -5.73 -21.16 12.18
C PRO A 84 -6.37 -21.96 11.03
N HIS A 85 -6.78 -23.20 11.33
CA HIS A 85 -7.40 -24.12 10.37
C HIS A 85 -8.60 -23.50 9.63
N ARG A 86 -9.38 -22.66 10.32
CA ARG A 86 -10.53 -21.95 9.75
C ARG A 86 -10.20 -21.13 8.48
N TYR A 87 -8.96 -20.69 8.30
CA TYR A 87 -8.55 -19.94 7.11
C TYR A 87 -8.33 -20.86 5.90
N VAL A 88 -7.87 -22.10 6.14
CA VAL A 88 -7.75 -23.12 5.10
C VAL A 88 -9.15 -23.52 4.62
N GLU A 89 -10.06 -23.81 5.57
CA GLU A 89 -11.44 -24.14 5.25
C GLU A 89 -12.19 -23.00 4.56
N LEU A 90 -11.93 -21.74 4.96
CA LEU A 90 -12.50 -20.58 4.28
C LEU A 90 -12.08 -20.52 2.81
N HIS A 91 -10.80 -20.74 2.50
CA HIS A 91 -10.31 -20.72 1.13
C HIS A 91 -11.01 -21.77 0.28
N LYS A 92 -11.06 -23.02 0.76
CA LYS A 92 -11.71 -24.15 0.10
C LYS A 92 -13.20 -23.86 -0.13
N LEU A 93 -13.90 -23.39 0.89
CA LEU A 93 -15.33 -23.05 0.79
C LEU A 93 -15.58 -21.94 -0.24
N LEU A 94 -14.85 -20.83 -0.19
CA LEU A 94 -15.04 -19.72 -1.13
C LEU A 94 -14.72 -20.14 -2.57
N HIS A 95 -13.71 -20.99 -2.78
CA HIS A 95 -13.40 -21.55 -4.09
C HIS A 95 -14.56 -22.41 -4.63
N GLN A 96 -15.11 -23.30 -3.80
CA GLN A 96 -16.25 -24.14 -4.15
C GLN A 96 -17.49 -23.32 -4.50
N LEU A 97 -17.84 -22.36 -3.64
CA LEU A 97 -18.98 -21.47 -3.86
C LEU A 97 -18.79 -20.70 -5.18
N ARG A 98 -17.65 -20.03 -5.38
CA ARG A 98 -17.36 -19.27 -6.60
C ARG A 98 -17.52 -20.11 -7.87
N ASN A 99 -17.05 -21.36 -7.86
CA ASN A 99 -17.23 -22.27 -8.99
C ASN A 99 -18.72 -22.61 -9.21
N GLN A 100 -19.48 -22.89 -8.16
CA GLN A 100 -20.93 -23.14 -8.28
C GLN A 100 -21.68 -21.95 -8.91
N PHE A 101 -21.37 -20.71 -8.54
CA PHE A 101 -22.03 -19.52 -9.10
C PHE A 101 -21.60 -19.14 -10.51
N HIS A 102 -20.38 -19.52 -10.92
CA HIS A 102 -19.95 -19.32 -12.31
C HIS A 102 -20.69 -20.24 -13.28
N TYR A 103 -21.12 -21.43 -12.84
CA TYR A 103 -21.80 -22.41 -13.69
C TYR A 103 -23.33 -22.46 -13.51
N ASN A 104 -23.88 -22.04 -12.36
CA ASN A 104 -25.33 -22.06 -12.09
C ASN A 104 -25.89 -20.64 -11.92
N VAL A 105 -26.61 -20.14 -12.94
CA VAL A 105 -27.11 -18.76 -13.03
C VAL A 105 -28.22 -18.44 -12.02
N THR A 106 -28.92 -19.45 -11.50
CA THR A 106 -30.10 -19.30 -10.64
C THR A 106 -29.81 -19.34 -9.13
N HIS A 107 -28.60 -19.71 -8.73
CA HIS A 107 -28.26 -19.78 -7.31
C HIS A 107 -27.88 -18.38 -6.81
N SER A 108 -28.41 -17.95 -5.67
CA SER A 108 -27.96 -16.75 -4.94
C SER A 108 -27.35 -17.18 -3.60
N PRO A 109 -26.17 -16.65 -3.21
CA PRO A 109 -25.55 -17.09 -1.96
C PRO A 109 -26.38 -16.62 -0.77
N GLN A 110 -26.51 -17.49 0.24
CA GLN A 110 -27.22 -17.16 1.47
C GLN A 110 -26.59 -15.93 2.15
N PRO A 111 -27.30 -14.81 2.32
CA PRO A 111 -26.73 -13.56 2.85
C PRO A 111 -26.03 -13.74 4.21
N LYS A 112 -26.67 -14.48 5.12
CA LYS A 112 -26.13 -14.78 6.46
C LYS A 112 -24.79 -15.52 6.37
N LEU A 113 -24.65 -16.46 5.44
CA LEU A 113 -23.41 -17.19 5.22
C LEU A 113 -22.31 -16.24 4.73
N ILE A 114 -22.59 -15.40 3.73
CA ILE A 114 -21.63 -14.45 3.18
C ILE A 114 -21.14 -13.47 4.25
N GLN A 115 -22.05 -12.87 5.02
CA GLN A 115 -21.70 -11.97 6.12
C GLN A 115 -20.83 -12.66 7.18
N GLN A 116 -21.15 -13.90 7.56
CA GLN A 116 -20.33 -14.68 8.49
C GLN A 116 -18.93 -14.95 7.94
N LYS A 117 -18.83 -15.37 6.66
CA LYS A 117 -17.53 -15.67 6.03
C LYS A 117 -16.70 -14.41 5.80
N LEU A 118 -17.32 -13.26 5.55
CA LEU A 118 -16.62 -11.97 5.49
C LEU A 118 -15.92 -11.64 6.81
N ARG A 119 -16.54 -11.91 7.96
CA ARG A 119 -15.89 -11.73 9.28
C ARG A 119 -14.64 -12.60 9.42
N VAL A 120 -14.70 -13.86 8.98
CA VAL A 120 -13.54 -14.77 9.00
C VAL A 120 -12.47 -14.29 8.02
N LEU A 121 -12.86 -13.80 6.84
CA LEU A 121 -11.95 -13.24 5.84
C LEU A 121 -11.22 -12.00 6.37
N LYS A 122 -11.91 -11.06 7.02
CA LYS A 122 -11.30 -9.89 7.68
C LYS A 122 -10.23 -10.34 8.69
N ALA A 123 -10.54 -11.34 9.51
CA ALA A 123 -9.56 -11.90 10.45
C ALA A 123 -8.39 -12.59 9.75
N TYR A 124 -8.62 -13.25 8.61
CA TYR A 124 -7.57 -13.89 7.82
C TYR A 124 -6.63 -12.87 7.19
N VAL A 125 -7.17 -11.81 6.56
CA VAL A 125 -6.37 -10.72 5.97
C VAL A 125 -5.58 -9.99 7.05
N ALA A 126 -6.19 -9.68 8.20
CA ALA A 126 -5.48 -9.07 9.32
C ALA A 126 -4.36 -9.97 9.85
N TYR A 127 -4.55 -11.30 9.85
CA TYR A 127 -3.50 -12.25 10.18
C TYR A 127 -2.38 -12.25 9.14
N ALA A 128 -2.72 -12.34 7.85
CA ALA A 128 -1.75 -12.28 6.76
C ALA A 128 -0.92 -10.98 6.80
N PHE A 129 -1.58 -9.84 7.03
CA PHE A 129 -0.94 -8.53 7.15
C PHE A 129 0.07 -8.43 8.30
N ARG A 130 -0.10 -9.22 9.36
CA ARG A 130 0.86 -9.29 10.49
C ARG A 130 2.01 -10.26 10.24
N CYS A 131 1.78 -11.32 9.49
CA CYS A 131 2.75 -12.40 9.27
C CYS A 131 3.62 -12.19 8.03
N VAL A 132 3.07 -11.59 6.97
CA VAL A 132 3.78 -11.37 5.70
C VAL A 132 4.81 -10.25 5.88
N PRO A 133 6.11 -10.50 5.65
CA PRO A 133 7.13 -9.47 5.65
C PRO A 133 6.87 -8.52 4.48
N LYS A 134 6.86 -7.22 4.78
CA LYS A 134 6.58 -6.16 3.80
C LYS A 134 7.87 -5.56 3.30
N ILE A 135 7.77 -4.91 2.15
CA ILE A 135 8.78 -3.93 1.72
C ILE A 135 8.48 -2.64 2.48
N GLU A 136 9.36 -2.29 3.40
CA GLU A 136 9.23 -1.08 4.21
C GLU A 136 9.61 0.17 3.40
N THR A 137 9.08 1.33 3.81
CA THR A 137 9.45 2.62 3.20
C THR A 137 10.97 2.84 3.22
N ALA A 138 11.65 2.44 4.30
CA ALA A 138 13.10 2.54 4.41
C ALA A 138 13.84 1.70 3.35
N GLU A 139 13.34 0.50 3.02
CA GLU A 139 13.91 -0.35 1.96
C GLU A 139 13.78 0.35 0.58
N ILE A 140 12.66 1.05 0.33
CA ILE A 140 12.45 1.81 -0.91
C ILE A 140 13.40 3.00 -1.00
N LEU A 141 13.50 3.81 0.06
CA LEU A 141 14.38 4.97 0.10
C LEU A 141 15.86 4.57 0.01
N ALA A 142 16.24 3.46 0.62
CA ALA A 142 17.60 2.91 0.53
C ALA A 142 17.95 2.48 -0.91
N ALA A 143 17.00 1.89 -1.65
CA ALA A 143 17.21 1.57 -3.07
C ALA A 143 17.42 2.83 -3.91
N ILE A 144 16.58 3.86 -3.73
CA ILE A 144 16.73 5.14 -4.45
C ILE A 144 18.06 5.82 -4.11
N LEU A 145 18.50 5.76 -2.85
CA LEU A 145 19.82 6.25 -2.42
C LEU A 145 20.97 5.51 -3.09
N ALA A 146 20.89 4.18 -3.17
CA ALA A 146 21.94 3.37 -3.80
C ALA A 146 22.14 3.74 -5.27
N ASP A 147 21.05 4.09 -5.96
CA ASP A 147 21.08 4.55 -7.36
C ASP A 147 21.54 6.02 -7.50
N ASN A 148 21.51 6.82 -6.42
CA ASN A 148 21.80 8.25 -6.44
C ASN A 148 22.70 8.72 -5.26
N PRO A 149 23.84 8.07 -4.99
CA PRO A 149 24.57 8.22 -3.72
C PRO A 149 25.17 9.61 -3.50
N THR A 150 25.52 10.32 -4.58
CA THR A 150 26.13 11.65 -4.49
C THR A 150 25.09 12.78 -4.42
N LYS A 151 23.85 12.51 -4.88
CA LYS A 151 22.80 13.53 -5.04
C LYS A 151 21.88 13.63 -3.82
N ILE A 152 21.66 12.53 -3.10
CA ILE A 152 20.79 12.51 -1.93
C ILE A 152 21.63 12.81 -0.68
N LYS A 153 21.31 13.93 -0.02
CA LYS A 153 22.00 14.35 1.21
C LYS A 153 21.20 14.00 2.45
N ASP A 154 19.88 14.12 2.37
CA ASP A 154 18.96 13.88 3.48
C ASP A 154 17.63 13.32 2.97
N PHE A 155 16.88 12.66 3.85
CA PHE A 155 15.46 12.42 3.66
C PHE A 155 14.67 13.34 4.58
N SER A 156 13.56 13.88 4.10
CA SER A 156 12.65 14.66 4.93
C SER A 156 11.30 13.98 5.12
N TYR A 157 10.72 14.17 6.30
CA TYR A 157 9.45 13.63 6.70
C TYR A 157 8.56 14.71 7.27
N ASP A 158 7.31 14.77 6.82
CA ASP A 158 6.31 15.67 7.36
C ASP A 158 5.37 14.96 8.31
N ILE A 159 5.12 15.59 9.45
CA ILE A 159 4.08 15.22 10.40
C ILE A 159 2.92 16.17 10.19
N TYR A 160 1.80 15.64 9.69
CA TYR A 160 0.63 16.45 9.33
C TYR A 160 -0.69 15.71 9.57
N CYS A 161 -1.79 16.45 9.74
CA CYS A 161 -3.13 15.88 9.77
C CYS A 161 -3.60 15.61 8.33
N PRO A 162 -4.16 14.45 7.96
CA PRO A 162 -4.51 14.14 6.58
C PRO A 162 -5.92 14.61 6.18
N LYS A 163 -6.60 15.45 6.98
CA LYS A 163 -7.99 15.86 6.68
C LYS A 163 -8.11 16.75 5.43
N THR A 164 -7.07 17.50 5.11
CA THR A 164 -6.97 18.37 3.93
C THR A 164 -5.49 18.53 3.60
N TYR A 165 -5.08 18.56 2.34
CA TYR A 165 -3.67 18.88 2.02
C TYR A 165 -3.28 20.29 2.52
N ALA A 166 -4.26 21.16 2.76
CA ALA A 166 -4.12 22.55 3.20
C ALA A 166 -3.86 22.79 4.71
N HIS A 167 -3.47 21.79 5.53
CA HIS A 167 -3.18 22.08 6.95
C HIS A 167 -2.00 23.05 7.11
N HIS A 168 -2.21 24.08 7.94
CA HIS A 168 -1.22 25.10 8.28
C HIS A 168 -0.13 24.59 9.24
N THR A 169 -0.41 23.56 10.05
CA THR A 169 0.55 23.03 11.04
C THR A 169 1.19 21.75 10.54
N ARG A 170 2.45 21.87 10.11
CA ARG A 170 3.30 20.78 9.64
C ARG A 170 4.66 20.90 10.32
N LEU A 171 5.13 19.80 10.91
CA LEU A 171 6.51 19.69 11.37
C LEU A 171 7.28 18.86 10.35
N THR A 172 8.39 19.39 9.86
CA THR A 172 9.31 18.67 8.99
C THR A 172 10.51 18.20 9.80
N LEU A 173 10.83 16.91 9.69
CA LEU A 173 12.01 16.29 10.26
C LEU A 173 12.98 15.95 9.11
N TRP A 174 14.25 16.29 9.30
CA TRP A 174 15.33 15.94 8.39
C TRP A 174 16.14 14.79 8.97
N GLN A 175 16.46 13.82 8.12
CA GLN A 175 17.13 12.60 8.52
C GLN A 175 18.24 12.28 7.51
N PRO A 176 19.51 12.34 7.93
CA PRO A 176 20.63 11.84 7.13
C PRO A 176 20.45 10.37 6.71
N PRO A 177 20.98 9.96 5.54
CA PRO A 177 20.76 8.63 4.97
C PRO A 177 21.11 7.46 5.89
N PHE A 178 22.18 7.58 6.69
CA PHE A 178 22.60 6.50 7.59
C PHE A 178 21.54 6.13 8.64
N TYR A 179 20.66 7.07 9.01
CA TYR A 179 19.58 6.81 9.94
C TYR A 179 18.47 5.95 9.36
N LEU A 180 18.38 5.73 8.04
CA LEU A 180 17.38 4.81 7.46
C LEU A 180 17.48 3.40 8.07
N ASN A 181 18.69 3.01 8.49
CA ASN A 181 18.96 1.72 9.12
C ASN A 181 18.76 1.74 10.65
N ILE A 182 18.55 2.91 11.26
CA ILE A 182 18.47 3.11 12.71
C ILE A 182 17.03 3.45 13.14
N PHE A 183 16.40 4.40 12.45
CA PHE A 183 15.05 4.86 12.75
C PHE A 183 14.07 4.42 11.66
N SER A 184 13.18 3.51 12.04
CA SER A 184 12.05 3.14 11.18
C SER A 184 11.02 4.28 11.12
N VAL A 185 10.23 4.32 10.05
CA VAL A 185 9.08 5.24 9.94
C VAL A 185 8.08 5.06 11.08
N ILE A 186 7.94 3.85 11.62
CA ILE A 186 7.10 3.57 12.80
C ILE A 186 7.65 4.25 14.04
N ASN A 187 8.98 4.26 14.21
CA ASN A 187 9.63 4.97 15.30
C ASN A 187 9.38 6.48 15.18
N ILE A 188 9.55 7.04 13.98
CA ILE A 188 9.25 8.45 13.69
C ILE A 188 7.80 8.78 14.05
N GLN A 189 6.83 7.96 13.62
CA GLN A 189 5.43 8.16 13.95
C GLN A 189 5.16 8.12 15.45
N THR A 190 5.77 7.17 16.16
CA THR A 190 5.58 7.02 17.62
C THR A 190 6.12 8.24 18.36
N GLN A 191 7.32 8.71 18.01
CA GLN A 191 7.91 9.90 18.63
C GLN A 191 7.17 11.18 18.25
N ALA A 192 6.74 11.31 16.99
CA ALA A 192 5.90 12.42 16.53
C ALA A 192 4.61 12.53 17.36
N ARG A 193 3.92 11.42 17.63
CA ARG A 193 2.71 11.40 18.46
C ARG A 193 2.99 11.85 19.90
N ARG A 194 4.07 11.36 20.51
CA ARG A 194 4.48 11.77 21.87
C ARG A 194 4.80 13.26 21.94
N MET A 195 5.54 13.77 20.96
CA MET A 195 5.84 15.19 20.85
C MET A 195 4.56 16.02 20.70
N LEU A 196 3.63 15.63 19.82
CA LEU A 196 2.34 16.33 19.66
C LEU A 196 1.51 16.31 20.96
N GLN A 197 1.54 15.20 21.72
CA GLN A 197 0.91 15.11 23.03
C GLN A 197 1.52 16.09 24.04
N ASN A 198 2.85 16.18 24.08
CA ASN A 198 3.58 17.09 24.97
C ASN A 198 3.35 18.57 24.60
N LEU A 199 3.03 18.84 23.33
CA LEU A 199 2.62 20.16 22.84
C LEU A 199 1.10 20.42 23.02
N TYR A 200 0.39 19.56 23.75
CA TYR A 200 -1.05 19.66 24.02
C TYR A 200 -1.94 19.72 22.77
N VAL A 201 -1.50 19.10 21.66
CA VAL A 201 -2.34 18.98 20.46
C VAL A 201 -3.52 18.06 20.77
N VAL A 202 -4.75 18.55 20.56
CA VAL A 202 -6.01 17.88 20.97
C VAL A 202 -6.19 16.49 20.36
N ARG A 203 -5.73 16.27 19.12
CA ARG A 203 -5.92 15.01 18.37
C ARG A 203 -4.62 14.49 17.77
N PRO A 204 -3.63 14.10 18.58
CA PRO A 204 -2.31 13.69 18.09
C PRO A 204 -2.38 12.38 17.29
N ASN A 205 -3.40 11.57 17.53
CA ASN A 205 -3.66 10.31 16.81
C ASN A 205 -4.26 10.50 15.41
N ASP A 206 -4.68 11.72 15.05
CA ASP A 206 -5.16 12.04 13.70
C ASP A 206 -3.98 12.27 12.73
N TYR A 207 -2.78 12.58 13.25
CA TYR A 207 -1.60 12.92 12.47
C TYR A 207 -0.91 11.69 11.87
N VAL A 208 -0.33 11.89 10.70
CA VAL A 208 0.42 10.92 9.91
C VAL A 208 1.82 11.45 9.64
N VAL A 209 2.74 10.53 9.38
CA VAL A 209 4.05 10.79 8.78
C VAL A 209 3.94 10.57 7.27
N GLY A 210 4.43 11.53 6.49
CA GLY A 210 4.66 11.40 5.06
C GLY A 210 6.12 11.66 4.69
N VAL A 211 6.60 10.99 3.65
CA VAL A 211 7.91 11.24 3.06
C VAL A 211 7.80 12.42 2.11
N ASN A 212 8.78 13.32 2.17
CA ASN A 212 8.90 14.44 1.25
C ASN A 212 9.73 14.11 0.04
N SER A 213 9.39 14.77 -1.07
CA SER A 213 10.11 14.64 -2.31
C SER A 213 11.48 15.32 -2.25
N ARG A 214 11.72 16.22 -1.30
CA ARG A 214 13.00 16.94 -1.15
C ARG A 214 14.06 16.06 -0.46
N LEU A 215 15.24 16.03 -1.07
CA LEU A 215 16.34 15.10 -0.75
C LEU A 215 17.60 15.80 -0.21
N ASP A 216 17.48 17.09 0.11
CA ASP A 216 18.57 17.92 0.62
C ASP A 216 17.97 19.07 1.44
N GLN A 217 18.39 19.22 2.70
CA GLN A 217 17.91 20.30 3.57
C GLN A 217 18.27 21.69 3.03
N TYR A 218 19.45 21.81 2.41
CA TYR A 218 20.03 23.08 1.98
C TYR A 218 19.97 23.26 0.45
N GLY A 219 19.88 22.16 -0.30
CA GLY A 219 19.76 22.14 -1.75
C GLY A 219 18.32 22.02 -2.28
N GLU A 220 18.20 22.09 -3.60
CA GLU A 220 16.95 21.94 -4.35
C GLU A 220 16.95 20.62 -5.13
N THR A 221 17.05 19.51 -4.42
CA THR A 221 17.08 18.17 -5.02
C THR A 221 15.79 17.44 -4.70
N HIS A 222 15.11 16.90 -5.72
CA HIS A 222 13.75 16.38 -5.57
C HIS A 222 13.52 15.05 -6.29
N LEU A 223 12.59 14.25 -5.77
CA LEU A 223 11.93 13.16 -6.48
C LEU A 223 10.60 13.62 -7.09
N ILE A 224 10.10 12.86 -8.05
CA ILE A 224 8.69 12.95 -8.46
C ILE A 224 7.88 12.12 -7.49
N MET A 225 6.83 12.70 -6.91
CA MET A 225 5.91 12.02 -6.00
C MET A 225 4.46 12.40 -6.32
N LEU A 226 3.63 11.42 -6.63
CA LEU A 226 2.25 11.63 -7.09
C LEU A 226 1.28 10.80 -6.24
N ASP A 227 0.12 11.39 -5.92
CA ASP A 227 -1.06 10.67 -5.46
C ASP A 227 -2.00 10.44 -6.66
N ILE A 228 -2.48 9.21 -6.79
CA ILE A 228 -3.17 8.71 -7.97
C ILE A 228 -4.43 7.98 -7.52
N ASP A 229 -5.59 8.43 -8.00
CA ASP A 229 -6.89 7.89 -7.57
C ASP A 229 -7.13 6.47 -8.07
N SER A 230 -6.70 6.15 -9.29
CA SER A 230 -6.82 4.82 -9.86
C SER A 230 -5.72 4.51 -10.87
N LEU A 231 -5.45 3.23 -11.07
CA LEU A 231 -4.42 2.73 -11.99
C LEU A 231 -5.08 1.92 -13.11
N ASP A 232 -4.85 2.31 -14.35
CA ASP A 232 -5.12 1.50 -15.53
C ASP A 232 -3.81 1.19 -16.29
N ALA A 233 -3.89 0.38 -17.34
CA ALA A 233 -2.72 -0.02 -18.12
C ALA A 233 -2.02 1.16 -18.82
N SER A 234 -2.76 2.21 -19.19
CA SER A 234 -2.21 3.40 -19.84
C SER A 234 -1.45 4.28 -18.85
N VAL A 235 -2.00 4.48 -17.65
CA VAL A 235 -1.35 5.19 -16.54
C VAL A 235 -0.10 4.45 -16.14
N GLU A 236 -0.18 3.12 -15.97
CA GLU A 236 0.97 2.30 -15.61
C GLU A 236 2.09 2.39 -16.64
N SER A 237 1.75 2.24 -17.93
CA SER A 237 2.73 2.36 -19.02
C SER A 237 3.39 3.75 -19.05
N HIS A 238 2.62 4.81 -18.81
CA HIS A 238 3.16 6.16 -18.77
C HIS A 238 4.11 6.36 -17.58
N LEU A 239 3.75 5.87 -16.39
CA LEU A 239 4.60 5.93 -15.20
C LEU A 239 5.87 5.08 -15.35
N SER A 240 5.83 3.95 -16.06
CA SER A 240 7.02 3.15 -16.38
C SER A 240 8.06 3.90 -17.21
N THR A 241 7.65 4.89 -18.03
CA THR A 241 8.64 5.76 -18.72
C THR A 241 9.41 6.68 -17.77
N ILE A 242 8.86 6.96 -16.59
CA ILE A 242 9.50 7.74 -15.54
C ILE A 242 10.36 6.82 -14.66
N GLY A 243 9.90 5.58 -14.44
CA GLY A 243 10.51 4.60 -13.55
C GLY A 243 10.26 4.94 -12.08
N GLY A 244 9.95 3.93 -11.27
CA GLY A 244 9.63 4.18 -9.86
C GLY A 244 8.95 3.04 -9.14
N VAL A 245 8.37 3.36 -7.98
CA VAL A 245 7.63 2.44 -7.13
C VAL A 245 6.21 2.94 -6.93
N LEU A 246 5.26 2.03 -7.10
CA LEU A 246 3.86 2.21 -6.75
C LEU A 246 3.57 1.59 -5.38
N LEU A 247 2.89 2.36 -4.54
CA LEU A 247 2.37 1.94 -3.25
C LEU A 247 0.84 2.02 -3.29
N LYS A 248 0.14 0.96 -2.90
CA LYS A 248 -1.32 1.00 -2.78
C LYS A 248 -1.71 1.59 -1.44
N SER A 249 -2.68 2.51 -1.42
CA SER A 249 -3.25 3.03 -0.18
C SER A 249 -4.75 3.30 -0.32
N GLY A 250 -5.62 2.56 0.37
CA GLY A 250 -7.06 2.72 0.17
C GLY A 250 -7.45 2.35 -1.25
N ARG A 251 -8.25 3.22 -1.86
CA ARG A 251 -8.64 3.13 -3.27
C ARG A 251 -7.59 3.68 -4.24
N GLY A 252 -6.72 4.58 -3.77
CA GLY A 252 -5.66 5.18 -4.57
C GLY A 252 -4.30 4.49 -4.50
N PHE A 253 -3.31 5.16 -5.07
CA PHE A 253 -1.93 4.75 -5.20
C PHE A 253 -1.02 5.95 -4.98
N HIS A 254 0.10 5.75 -4.31
CA HIS A 254 1.19 6.69 -4.29
C HIS A 254 2.27 6.22 -5.26
N PHE A 255 2.82 7.13 -6.06
CA PHE A 255 3.95 6.88 -6.94
C PHE A 255 5.17 7.65 -6.45
N ILE A 256 6.31 6.96 -6.32
CA ILE A 256 7.62 7.57 -6.02
C ILE A 256 8.54 7.26 -7.20
N GLY A 257 8.98 8.30 -7.91
CA GLY A 257 9.93 8.15 -9.02
C GLY A 257 11.35 7.89 -8.51
N ASN A 258 12.14 7.15 -9.28
CA ASN A 258 13.54 6.83 -8.92
C ASN A 258 14.54 7.91 -9.38
N LYS A 259 14.15 8.73 -10.36
CA LYS A 259 15.01 9.77 -10.92
C LYS A 259 15.04 11.00 -10.01
N VAL A 260 16.26 11.38 -9.63
CA VAL A 260 16.52 12.63 -8.91
C VAL A 260 16.57 13.81 -9.87
N ILE A 261 15.81 14.86 -9.55
CA ILE A 261 15.75 16.14 -10.26
C ILE A 261 16.50 17.19 -9.45
N GLU A 262 17.48 17.82 -10.07
CA GLU A 262 18.23 18.94 -9.49
C GLU A 262 17.63 20.27 -9.97
N GLY A 263 17.34 21.15 -9.03
CA GLY A 263 16.76 22.48 -9.23
C GLY A 263 15.23 22.52 -9.12
N GLN A 264 14.74 23.47 -8.32
CA GLN A 264 13.32 23.67 -8.05
C GLN A 264 12.52 23.95 -9.33
N LYS A 265 13.04 24.82 -10.21
CA LYS A 265 12.36 25.18 -11.47
C LYS A 265 12.15 23.97 -12.40
N GLN A 266 13.12 23.06 -12.45
CA GLN A 266 13.02 21.85 -13.27
C GLN A 266 12.00 20.87 -12.70
N TRP A 267 11.98 20.73 -11.37
CA TRP A 267 10.98 19.92 -10.68
C TRP A 267 9.57 20.47 -10.89
N GLU A 268 9.35 21.78 -10.72
CA GLU A 268 8.05 22.42 -10.96
C GLU A 268 7.57 22.25 -12.41
N ARG A 269 8.48 22.44 -13.38
CA ARG A 269 8.17 22.21 -14.80
C ARG A 269 7.69 20.79 -15.02
N THR A 270 8.36 19.82 -14.41
CA THR A 270 8.01 18.39 -14.51
C THR A 270 6.64 18.12 -13.88
N MET A 271 6.38 18.60 -12.67
CA MET A 271 5.08 18.45 -12.00
C MET A 271 3.93 19.10 -12.79
N ARG A 272 4.15 20.28 -13.38
CA ARG A 272 3.17 20.95 -14.25
C ARG A 272 2.92 20.19 -15.55
N GLN A 273 3.95 19.56 -16.12
CA GLN A 273 3.81 18.70 -17.30
C GLN A 273 2.98 17.45 -16.97
N LEU A 274 3.25 16.80 -15.83
CA LEU A 274 2.47 15.64 -15.37
C LEU A 274 1.00 16.00 -15.14
N ARG A 275 0.72 17.15 -14.50
CA ARG A 275 -0.65 17.68 -14.32
C ARG A 275 -1.40 17.88 -15.65
N ARG A 276 -0.67 18.19 -16.73
CA ARG A 276 -1.22 18.45 -18.07
C ARG A 276 -1.21 17.21 -18.98
N SER A 277 -0.62 16.10 -18.54
CA SER A 277 -0.56 14.86 -19.31
C SER A 277 -1.98 14.37 -19.61
N LYS A 278 -2.30 14.15 -20.89
CA LYS A 278 -3.63 13.62 -21.28
C LYS A 278 -3.92 12.26 -20.64
N VAL A 279 -2.87 11.47 -20.38
CA VAL A 279 -2.97 10.13 -19.79
C VAL A 279 -3.13 10.23 -18.27
N LEU A 280 -2.29 11.00 -17.58
CA LEU A 280 -2.32 11.03 -16.11
C LEU A 280 -3.37 11.99 -15.54
N LYS A 281 -3.69 13.09 -16.23
CA LYS A 281 -4.57 14.15 -15.71
C LYS A 281 -5.89 13.64 -15.11
N PRO A 282 -6.61 12.68 -15.71
CA PRO A 282 -7.88 12.20 -15.16
C PRO A 282 -7.74 11.41 -13.84
N TYR A 283 -6.53 10.98 -13.50
CA TYR A 283 -6.26 10.05 -12.41
C TYR A 283 -5.38 10.62 -11.31
N LEU A 284 -4.79 11.80 -11.53
CA LEU A 284 -3.95 12.47 -10.54
C LEU A 284 -4.83 13.26 -9.57
N ASP A 285 -4.53 13.14 -8.29
CA ASP A 285 -5.09 14.06 -7.29
C ASP A 285 -4.57 15.48 -7.59
N HIS A 286 -5.48 16.34 -8.08
CA HIS A 286 -5.15 17.70 -8.46
C HIS A 286 -4.74 18.56 -7.26
N ASP A 287 -5.34 18.33 -6.09
CA ASP A 287 -5.03 19.08 -4.87
C ASP A 287 -3.62 18.72 -4.39
N HIS A 288 -3.24 17.45 -4.48
CA HIS A 288 -1.88 17.01 -4.17
C HIS A 288 -0.84 17.76 -5.00
N ILE A 289 -1.02 17.83 -6.33
CA ILE A 289 -0.05 18.53 -7.20
C ILE A 289 -0.05 20.03 -6.95
N GLU A 290 -1.22 20.64 -6.80
CA GLU A 290 -1.34 22.08 -6.58
C GLU A 290 -0.65 22.51 -5.28
N VAL A 291 -0.95 21.81 -4.18
CA VAL A 291 -0.31 22.05 -2.89
C VAL A 291 1.19 21.76 -2.95
N SER A 292 1.60 20.73 -3.71
CA SER A 292 3.02 20.42 -3.89
C SER A 292 3.78 21.56 -4.60
N LEU A 293 3.18 22.13 -5.64
CA LEU A 293 3.74 23.27 -6.37
C LEU A 293 3.79 24.53 -5.50
N LEU A 294 2.75 24.81 -4.72
CA LEU A 294 2.72 25.97 -3.80
C LEU A 294 3.79 25.86 -2.70
N ARG A 295 4.07 24.65 -2.22
CA ARG A 295 5.08 24.40 -1.17
C ARG A 295 6.50 24.29 -1.70
N GLY A 296 6.64 24.02 -2.99
CA GLY A 296 7.91 23.70 -3.63
C GLY A 296 8.39 22.25 -3.38
N TYR A 297 7.57 21.37 -2.83
CA TYR A 297 7.88 19.93 -2.70
C TYR A 297 6.58 19.13 -2.53
N ALA A 298 6.63 17.85 -2.88
CA ALA A 298 5.52 16.92 -2.69
C ALA A 298 5.70 16.08 -1.42
N THR A 299 4.59 15.63 -0.85
CA THR A 299 4.59 14.74 0.33
C THR A 299 3.67 13.56 0.10
N LEU A 300 4.14 12.33 0.35
CA LEU A 300 3.30 11.14 0.30
C LEU A 300 3.20 10.52 1.68
N ARG A 301 1.97 10.22 2.11
CA ARG A 301 1.74 9.51 3.37
C ARG A 301 2.42 8.14 3.31
N VAL A 302 3.07 7.74 4.40
CA VAL A 302 3.69 6.40 4.57
C VAL A 302 3.24 5.68 5.84
N THR A 303 2.35 6.29 6.62
CA THR A 303 1.81 5.73 7.85
C THR A 303 0.28 5.85 7.91
N THR A 304 -0.30 5.31 8.98
CA THR A 304 -1.75 5.31 9.23
C THR A 304 -2.13 6.25 10.38
N SER A 305 -3.37 6.74 10.39
CA SER A 305 -3.99 7.43 11.54
C SER A 305 -5.43 6.97 11.73
N LYS A 306 -6.11 7.45 12.78
CA LYS A 306 -7.55 7.20 12.96
C LYS A 306 -8.38 7.70 11.77
N VAL A 307 -7.93 8.76 11.10
CA VAL A 307 -8.62 9.38 9.95
C VAL A 307 -8.32 8.64 8.64
N LYS A 308 -7.07 8.19 8.46
CA LYS A 308 -6.65 7.40 7.29
C LYS A 308 -6.04 6.08 7.79
N PRO A 309 -6.88 5.06 8.09
CA PRO A 309 -6.47 3.85 8.82
C PRO A 309 -5.61 2.88 7.99
N GLN A 310 -5.54 3.06 6.67
CA GLN A 310 -4.79 2.17 5.80
C GLN A 310 -3.33 2.61 5.64
N VAL A 311 -2.41 1.69 5.94
CA VAL A 311 -0.97 1.88 5.68
C VAL A 311 -0.72 1.65 4.19
N PRO A 312 0.00 2.54 3.49
CA PRO A 312 0.45 2.28 2.13
C PRO A 312 1.33 1.03 2.06
N VAL A 313 1.08 0.14 1.10
CA VAL A 313 1.85 -1.11 0.93
C VAL A 313 2.48 -1.13 -0.45
N PHE A 314 3.70 -1.64 -0.57
CA PHE A 314 4.32 -1.88 -1.86
C PHE A 314 3.39 -2.66 -2.79
N PHE A 315 3.15 -2.09 -3.97
CA PHE A 315 2.35 -2.70 -5.01
C PHE A 315 3.23 -3.23 -6.13
N LYS A 316 4.03 -2.36 -6.75
CA LYS A 316 4.80 -2.71 -7.94
C LYS A 316 6.01 -1.76 -8.12
N GLU A 317 7.05 -2.27 -8.75
CA GLU A 317 8.16 -1.47 -9.29
C GLU A 317 7.97 -1.39 -10.82
N LEU A 318 8.15 -0.19 -11.37
CA LEU A 318 7.77 0.19 -12.73
C LEU A 318 8.93 0.39 -13.68
#